data_AF-A0A8C7XC95-F1
#
_entry.id   AF-A0A8C7XC95-F1
#
_cell.length_a   1.000
_cell.length_b   1.000
_cell.length_c   1.000
_cell.angle_alpha   90.00
_cell.angle_beta   90.00
_cell.angle_gamma   90.00
#
_symmetry.space_group_name_H-M   'P 1'
#
loop_
_entity.id
_entity.type
_entity.pdbx_description
1 polymer ?
#
loop_
_entity_poly.entity_id
_entity_poly.type
_entity_poly.pdbx_seq_one_letter_code
_entity_poly.pdbx_strand_id
1 'polypeptide(L)'
;GLSRTEVGTEGFIPDCVVIENRQLVTLCAPKGSASMKSSEKGVGMSIFKFSFSQIFGPETTQAELFEDTVRSQLVDFLDGKNALIFSYGVTNAGKTFTIQGTTKEPGILPRVMEATFHHIQGHLYDGMDLKPHLRSGVQCLDADQVKKERTAKAAIFTLVKEIFYLNGCKPF
;
A
#
# COMPACT_ATOMS: atom_id res chain seq x y z
N GLY A 1 -50.84 -40.99 -9.07
CA GLY A 1 -49.37 -41.03 -9.15
C GLY A 1 -48.89 -39.67 -9.57
N LEU A 2 -48.00 -39.07 -8.78
CA LEU A 2 -47.42 -37.75 -8.96
C LEU A 2 -46.65 -37.60 -10.27
N SER A 3 -46.66 -36.39 -10.83
CA SER A 3 -45.42 -35.70 -11.21
C SER A 3 -45.62 -34.19 -11.06
N ARG A 4 -45.12 -33.68 -9.94
CA ARG A 4 -45.07 -32.27 -9.54
C ARG A 4 -43.80 -31.69 -10.17
N THR A 5 -43.95 -30.73 -11.08
CA THR A 5 -42.83 -29.97 -11.63
C THR A 5 -42.42 -28.94 -10.57
N GLU A 6 -41.35 -29.22 -9.83
CA GLU A 6 -40.74 -28.26 -8.92
C GLU A 6 -39.84 -27.33 -9.72
N VAL A 7 -40.32 -26.11 -9.94
CA VAL A 7 -39.48 -24.98 -10.32
C VAL A 7 -38.68 -24.60 -9.07
N GLY A 8 -37.47 -25.15 -8.97
CA GLY A 8 -36.51 -24.78 -7.93
C GLY A 8 -36.05 -23.35 -8.17
N THR A 9 -36.42 -22.45 -7.26
CA THR A 9 -35.76 -21.16 -7.09
C THR A 9 -34.29 -21.41 -6.75
N GLU A 10 -33.39 -21.26 -7.72
CA GLU A 10 -31.96 -21.10 -7.42
C GLU A 10 -31.80 -19.85 -6.56
N GLY A 11 -31.59 -20.07 -5.26
CA GLY A 11 -31.40 -19.00 -4.30
C GLY A 11 -30.06 -18.33 -4.55
N PHE A 12 -30.08 -17.17 -5.19
CA PHE A 12 -28.95 -16.26 -5.28
C PHE A 12 -28.42 -16.00 -3.85
N ILE A 13 -27.23 -16.51 -3.52
CA ILE A 13 -26.56 -16.14 -2.28
C ILE A 13 -25.97 -14.76 -2.56
N PRO A 14 -26.43 -13.68 -1.91
CA PRO A 14 -25.84 -12.37 -2.12
C PRO A 14 -24.39 -12.40 -1.64
N ASP A 15 -23.51 -11.71 -2.37
CA ASP A 15 -22.13 -11.50 -1.95
C ASP A 15 -22.10 -10.94 -0.52
N CYS A 16 -21.16 -11.44 0.28
CA CYS A 16 -21.03 -11.04 1.68
C CYS A 16 -20.62 -9.56 1.85
N VAL A 17 -20.13 -8.94 0.78
CA VAL A 17 -19.74 -7.53 0.69
C VAL A 17 -20.35 -6.93 -0.58
N VAL A 18 -21.17 -5.90 -0.44
CA VAL A 18 -21.78 -5.16 -1.56
C VAL A 18 -21.40 -3.69 -1.46
N ILE A 19 -20.63 -3.21 -2.44
CA ILE A 19 -20.26 -1.80 -2.52
C ILE A 19 -21.44 -1.03 -3.14
N GLU A 20 -22.12 -0.19 -2.36
CA GLU A 20 -23.26 0.61 -2.85
C GLU A 20 -22.77 1.84 -3.64
N ASN A 21 -21.69 2.46 -3.17
CA ASN A 21 -21.01 3.57 -3.84
C ASN A 21 -19.59 3.74 -3.26
N ARG A 22 -18.89 4.82 -3.65
CA ARG A 22 -17.52 5.12 -3.22
C ARG A 22 -17.32 5.28 -1.71
N GLN A 23 -18.38 5.43 -0.92
CA GLN A 23 -18.30 5.71 0.51
C GLN A 23 -19.10 4.73 1.36
N LEU A 24 -19.99 3.93 0.77
CA LEU A 24 -20.93 3.08 1.48
C LEU A 24 -20.80 1.62 1.03
N VAL A 25 -20.59 0.73 2.00
CA VAL A 25 -20.56 -0.72 1.80
C VAL A 25 -21.56 -1.39 2.73
N THR A 26 -22.21 -2.42 2.20
CA THR A 26 -23.18 -3.25 2.89
C THR A 26 -22.61 -4.65 3.05
N LEU A 27 -22.54 -5.14 4.30
CA LEU A 27 -22.14 -6.50 4.62
C LEU A 27 -23.38 -7.35 4.86
N CYS A 28 -23.44 -8.48 4.19
CA CYS A 28 -24.52 -9.46 4.30
C CYS A 28 -23.95 -10.73 4.95
N ALA A 29 -24.35 -11.02 6.19
CA ALA A 29 -23.85 -12.21 6.85
C ALA A 29 -24.43 -13.48 6.17
N PRO A 30 -23.58 -14.44 5.74
CA PRO A 30 -24.06 -15.63 5.07
C PRO A 30 -24.85 -16.53 6.02
N LYS A 31 -25.78 -17.32 5.46
CA LYS A 31 -26.62 -18.27 6.20
C LYS A 31 -25.73 -19.23 6.99
N GLY A 32 -25.94 -19.30 8.31
CA GLY A 32 -25.20 -20.20 9.21
C GLY A 32 -24.02 -19.56 9.97
N SER A 33 -23.66 -18.32 9.67
CA SER A 33 -22.65 -17.56 10.44
C SER A 33 -23.12 -17.27 11.88
N ALA A 34 -22.17 -17.09 12.81
CA ALA A 34 -22.50 -16.75 14.21
C ALA A 34 -23.35 -15.47 14.32
N SER A 35 -23.07 -14.48 13.46
CA SER A 35 -23.80 -13.21 13.36
C SER A 35 -25.25 -13.32 12.86
N MET A 36 -25.65 -14.47 12.30
CA MET A 36 -27.04 -14.77 11.95
C MET A 36 -27.80 -15.41 13.12
N LYS A 37 -27.11 -16.06 14.06
CA LYS A 37 -27.72 -16.80 15.18
C LYS A 37 -28.10 -15.90 16.37
N SER A 38 -27.58 -14.67 16.42
CA SER A 38 -27.83 -13.69 17.47
C SER A 38 -29.01 -12.75 17.19
N SER A 39 -29.69 -12.86 16.05
CA SER A 39 -30.94 -12.12 15.81
C SER A 39 -32.11 -12.91 16.42
N GLU A 40 -32.73 -12.39 17.47
CA GLU A 40 -33.81 -13.01 18.27
C GLU A 40 -35.08 -13.40 17.49
N LYS A 41 -35.12 -13.19 16.17
CA LYS A 41 -36.22 -13.61 15.31
C LYS A 41 -35.63 -14.27 14.07
N GLY A 42 -35.63 -15.60 14.08
CA GLY A 42 -35.28 -16.39 12.91
C GLY A 42 -36.00 -15.87 11.66
N VAL A 43 -35.29 -15.93 10.53
CA VAL A 43 -35.67 -15.45 9.19
C VAL A 43 -35.35 -13.96 8.93
N GLY A 44 -34.06 -13.62 8.90
CA GLY A 44 -33.59 -12.36 8.32
C GLY A 44 -32.08 -12.36 8.13
N MET A 45 -31.61 -12.02 6.93
CA MET A 45 -30.18 -11.79 6.67
C MET A 45 -29.72 -10.61 7.52
N SER A 46 -28.68 -10.75 8.35
CA SER A 46 -28.13 -9.61 9.08
C SER A 46 -27.32 -8.73 8.13
N ILE A 47 -27.81 -7.50 7.95
CA ILE A 47 -27.27 -6.49 7.03
C ILE A 47 -26.62 -5.40 7.86
N PHE A 48 -25.35 -5.13 7.62
CA PHE A 48 -24.59 -4.06 8.28
C PHE A 48 -24.10 -3.05 7.26
N LYS A 49 -24.32 -1.75 7.49
CA LYS A 49 -23.84 -0.68 6.61
C LYS A 49 -22.67 0.06 7.26
N PHE A 50 -21.62 0.30 6.50
CA PHE A 50 -20.43 1.03 6.94
C PHE A 50 -20.10 2.16 5.97
N SER A 51 -19.71 3.30 6.53
CA SER A 51 -19.30 4.48 5.75
C SER A 51 -17.79 4.69 5.89
N PHE A 52 -17.13 4.98 4.78
CA PHE A 52 -15.71 5.32 4.69
C PHE A 52 -15.52 6.58 3.85
N SER A 53 -14.34 7.21 3.92
CA SER A 53 -13.98 8.33 3.04
C SER A 53 -13.92 7.91 1.57
N GLN A 54 -13.37 6.70 1.33
CA GLN A 54 -13.30 6.07 0.04
C GLN A 54 -13.26 4.54 0.18
N ILE A 55 -13.90 3.85 -0.76
CA ILE A 55 -13.97 2.39 -0.86
C ILE A 55 -13.46 2.00 -2.23
N PHE A 56 -12.53 1.05 -2.25
CA PHE A 56 -11.93 0.51 -3.46
C PHE A 56 -12.46 -0.90 -3.71
N GLY A 57 -12.86 -1.15 -4.96
CA GLY A 57 -13.39 -2.44 -5.39
C GLY A 57 -12.27 -3.42 -5.79
N PRO A 58 -12.62 -4.68 -6.09
CA PRO A 58 -11.63 -5.67 -6.54
C PRO A 58 -10.95 -5.30 -7.87
N GLU A 59 -11.61 -4.49 -8.69
CA GLU A 59 -11.07 -4.01 -9.98
C GLU A 59 -10.11 -2.81 -9.84
N THR A 60 -9.99 -2.22 -8.64
CA THR A 60 -9.09 -1.09 -8.42
C THR A 60 -7.64 -1.53 -8.50
N THR A 61 -6.88 -0.85 -9.36
CA THR A 61 -5.44 -1.09 -9.52
C THR A 61 -4.63 -0.42 -8.42
N GLN A 62 -3.39 -0.88 -8.20
CA GLN A 62 -2.46 -0.25 -7.27
C GLN A 62 -2.11 1.20 -7.67
N ALA A 63 -2.14 1.51 -8.97
CA ALA A 63 -1.88 2.85 -9.46
C ALA A 63 -3.00 3.82 -9.07
N GLU A 64 -4.26 3.41 -9.26
CA GLU A 64 -5.43 4.19 -8.85
C GLU A 64 -5.48 4.36 -7.34
N LEU A 65 -5.22 3.29 -6.58
CA LEU A 65 -5.16 3.35 -5.13
C LEU A 65 -4.11 4.37 -4.64
N PHE A 66 -2.93 4.36 -5.25
CA PHE A 66 -1.84 5.29 -4.93
C PHE A 66 -2.22 6.74 -5.24
N GLU A 67 -2.78 7.00 -6.42
CA GLU A 67 -3.15 8.33 -6.87
C GLU A 67 -4.23 8.94 -5.97
N ASP A 68 -5.26 8.16 -5.63
CA ASP A 68 -6.39 8.61 -4.85
C ASP A 68 -6.08 8.75 -3.35
N THR A 69 -5.22 7.88 -2.80
CA THR A 69 -5.01 7.81 -1.34
C THR A 69 -3.70 8.45 -0.88
N VAL A 70 -2.61 8.27 -1.63
CA VAL A 70 -1.25 8.51 -1.14
C VAL A 70 -0.61 9.73 -1.76
N ARG A 71 -0.96 10.08 -3.00
CA ARG A 71 -0.33 11.21 -3.71
C ARG A 71 -0.37 12.52 -2.93
N SER A 72 -1.53 12.89 -2.39
CA SER A 72 -1.68 14.14 -1.64
C SER A 72 -0.78 14.15 -0.40
N GLN A 73 -0.71 13.03 0.32
CA GLN A 73 0.15 12.87 1.49
C GLN A 73 1.63 12.93 1.12
N LEU A 74 2.01 12.42 -0.05
CA LEU A 74 3.37 12.50 -0.55
C LEU A 74 3.76 13.95 -0.86
N VAL A 75 2.90 14.73 -1.50
CA VAL A 75 3.16 16.16 -1.75
C VAL A 75 3.36 16.91 -0.43
N ASP A 76 2.45 16.70 0.52
CA ASP A 76 2.57 17.26 1.86
C ASP A 76 3.87 16.87 2.56
N PHE A 77 4.30 15.61 2.39
CA PHE A 77 5.56 15.12 2.93
C PHE A 77 6.79 15.81 2.32
N LEU A 78 6.78 16.01 0.99
CA LEU A 78 7.86 16.71 0.29
C LEU A 78 7.93 18.20 0.69
N ASP A 79 6.80 18.79 1.08
CA ASP A 79 6.71 20.15 1.66
C ASP A 79 7.13 20.20 3.15
N GLY A 80 7.66 19.10 3.70
CA GLY A 80 8.19 19.05 5.06
C GLY A 80 7.17 18.72 6.14
N LYS A 81 5.96 18.25 5.79
CA LYS A 81 4.99 17.73 6.76
C LYS A 81 5.26 16.26 7.05
N ASN A 82 4.90 15.81 8.26
CA ASN A 82 4.99 14.38 8.58
C ASN A 82 3.77 13.65 8.03
N ALA A 83 3.99 12.53 7.32
CA ALA A 83 2.95 11.62 6.84
C ALA A 83 3.15 10.22 7.41
N LEU A 84 2.05 9.52 7.68
CA LEU A 84 2.06 8.17 8.26
C LEU A 84 0.91 7.34 7.69
N ILE A 85 1.27 6.24 7.02
CA ILE A 85 0.33 5.34 6.35
C ILE A 85 0.37 3.98 7.04
N PHE A 86 -0.80 3.44 7.37
CA PHE A 86 -0.96 2.12 7.94
C PHE A 86 -1.91 1.27 7.09
N SER A 87 -1.60 -0.02 6.96
CA SER A 87 -2.54 -1.01 6.44
C SER A 87 -2.96 -1.94 7.58
N TYR A 88 -4.27 -2.16 7.72
CA TYR A 88 -4.84 -3.01 8.76
C TYR A 88 -5.86 -3.97 8.14
N GLY A 89 -6.04 -5.13 8.77
CA GLY A 89 -6.94 -6.17 8.29
C GLY A 89 -6.50 -7.56 8.75
N VAL A 90 -7.38 -8.55 8.58
CA VAL A 90 -7.12 -9.94 8.92
C VAL A 90 -6.01 -10.56 8.05
N THR A 91 -5.49 -11.72 8.43
CA THR A 91 -4.58 -12.50 7.58
C THR A 91 -5.24 -12.78 6.23
N ASN A 92 -4.45 -12.76 5.16
CA ASN A 92 -4.93 -12.91 3.77
C ASN A 92 -5.80 -11.75 3.22
N ALA A 93 -5.93 -10.63 3.93
CA ALA A 93 -6.67 -9.45 3.45
C ALA A 93 -5.93 -8.59 2.41
N GLY A 94 -4.76 -9.00 1.93
CA GLY A 94 -4.01 -8.25 0.92
C GLY A 94 -3.12 -7.10 1.45
N LYS A 95 -2.88 -6.96 2.75
CA LYS A 95 -2.01 -5.90 3.31
C LYS A 95 -0.63 -5.79 2.64
N THR A 96 0.07 -6.92 2.49
CA THR A 96 1.37 -6.97 1.81
C THR A 96 1.26 -6.60 0.33
N PHE A 97 0.18 -7.02 -0.32
CA PHE A 97 -0.11 -6.63 -1.70
C PHE A 97 -0.32 -5.12 -1.79
N THR A 98 -1.11 -4.48 -0.92
CA THR A 98 -1.29 -3.02 -0.91
C THR A 98 0.01 -2.25 -0.66
N ILE A 99 0.82 -2.67 0.32
CA ILE A 99 2.05 -1.93 0.69
C ILE A 99 3.18 -2.18 -0.31
N GLN A 100 3.49 -3.43 -0.62
CA GLN A 100 4.63 -3.81 -1.45
C GLN A 100 4.24 -4.06 -2.91
N GLY A 101 3.08 -4.69 -3.12
CA GLY A 101 2.60 -5.10 -4.44
C GLY A 101 3.42 -6.23 -5.04
N THR A 102 3.40 -6.30 -6.37
CA THR A 102 4.15 -7.27 -7.16
C THR A 102 5.07 -6.53 -8.13
N THR A 103 5.96 -7.25 -8.80
CA THR A 103 6.84 -6.65 -9.83
C THR A 103 6.04 -6.04 -10.99
N LYS A 104 4.90 -6.65 -11.36
CA LYS A 104 4.04 -6.14 -12.44
C LYS A 104 3.13 -5.02 -11.97
N GLU A 105 2.74 -5.07 -10.71
CA GLU A 105 1.82 -4.12 -10.10
C GLU A 105 2.39 -3.64 -8.76
N PRO A 106 3.33 -2.68 -8.79
CA PRO A 106 3.96 -2.17 -7.57
C PRO A 106 2.93 -1.55 -6.63
N GLY A 107 3.07 -1.77 -5.33
CA GLY A 107 2.19 -1.21 -4.31
C GLY A 107 2.56 0.22 -3.91
N ILE A 108 2.08 0.65 -2.76
CA ILE A 108 2.30 2.01 -2.24
C ILE A 108 3.78 2.32 -2.02
N LEU A 109 4.52 1.47 -1.33
CA LEU A 109 5.91 1.70 -0.94
C LEU A 109 6.85 1.94 -2.13
N PRO A 110 6.93 1.06 -3.15
CA PRO A 110 7.80 1.29 -4.30
C PRO A 110 7.41 2.55 -5.09
N ARG A 111 6.12 2.87 -5.21
CA ARG A 111 5.64 4.09 -5.90
C ARG A 111 6.01 5.37 -5.16
N VAL A 112 5.88 5.39 -3.84
CA VAL A 112 6.33 6.52 -3.00
C VAL A 112 7.83 6.76 -3.17
N MET A 113 8.63 5.68 -3.14
CA MET A 113 10.07 5.78 -3.33
C MET A 113 10.41 6.36 -4.71
N GLU A 114 9.84 5.81 -5.78
CA GLU A 114 10.03 6.30 -7.15
C GLU A 114 9.67 7.79 -7.29
N ALA A 115 8.48 8.18 -6.82
CA ALA A 115 8.01 9.55 -6.90
C ALA A 115 8.88 10.52 -6.06
N THR A 116 9.37 10.07 -4.90
CA THR A 116 10.31 10.85 -4.06
C THR A 116 11.63 11.07 -4.79
N PHE A 117 12.22 10.01 -5.36
CA PHE A 117 13.48 10.11 -6.08
C PHE A 117 13.36 10.93 -7.37
N HIS A 118 12.22 10.85 -8.06
CA HIS A 118 11.93 11.72 -9.19
C HIS A 118 11.85 13.18 -8.75
N HIS A 119 11.18 13.48 -7.63
CA HIS A 119 11.02 14.84 -7.14
C HIS A 119 12.35 15.49 -6.75
N ILE A 120 13.28 14.75 -6.12
CA ILE A 120 14.59 15.31 -5.75
C ILE A 120 15.54 15.46 -6.94
N GLN A 121 15.22 14.88 -8.10
CA GLN A 121 16.05 14.98 -9.29
C GLN A 121 16.12 16.44 -9.75
N GLY A 122 17.33 17.02 -9.78
CA GLY A 122 17.54 18.44 -10.07
C GLY A 122 17.58 19.35 -8.85
N HIS A 123 17.27 18.84 -7.66
CA HIS A 123 17.44 19.52 -6.36
C HIS A 123 18.63 18.95 -5.57
N LEU A 124 19.54 18.26 -6.26
CA LEU A 124 20.72 17.66 -5.64
C LEU A 124 21.77 18.71 -5.34
N TYR A 125 22.30 18.64 -4.13
CA TYR A 125 23.40 19.49 -3.70
C TYR A 125 24.75 18.82 -4.04
N ASP A 126 25.50 19.44 -4.96
CA ASP A 126 26.74 18.85 -5.51
C ASP A 126 27.98 18.99 -4.61
N GLY A 127 27.93 19.87 -3.60
CA GLY A 127 29.08 20.14 -2.73
C GLY A 127 29.57 18.89 -1.97
N MET A 128 28.65 17.96 -1.67
CA MET A 128 28.94 16.69 -0.99
C MET A 128 29.71 16.87 0.35
N ASP A 129 29.63 18.07 0.93
CA ASP A 129 30.23 18.50 2.19
C ASP A 129 29.18 18.65 3.30
N LEU A 130 27.97 18.15 3.07
CA LEU A 130 26.89 18.11 4.06
C LEU A 130 26.62 16.68 4.48
N LYS A 131 26.53 16.46 5.79
CA LYS A 131 26.17 15.18 6.39
C LYS A 131 24.94 15.32 7.28
N PRO A 132 23.91 14.46 7.14
CA PRO A 132 22.81 14.43 8.09
C PRO A 132 23.31 14.19 9.52
N HIS A 133 22.80 14.97 10.47
CA HIS A 133 23.18 14.91 11.88
C HIS A 133 21.93 14.79 12.77
N LEU A 134 21.82 13.68 13.51
CA LEU A 134 20.67 13.36 14.36
C LEU A 134 19.33 13.41 13.59
N ARG A 135 18.32 14.12 14.10
CA ARG A 135 16.96 14.08 13.57
C ARG A 135 16.77 14.96 12.33
N SER A 136 17.26 16.19 12.39
CA SER A 136 17.05 17.21 11.35
C SER A 136 18.25 18.16 11.20
N GLY A 137 19.36 17.84 11.87
CA GLY A 137 20.58 18.63 11.78
C GLY A 137 21.35 18.31 10.51
N VAL A 138 22.16 19.26 10.08
CA VAL A 138 23.13 19.08 9.01
C VAL A 138 24.49 19.52 9.55
N GLN A 139 25.48 18.65 9.39
CA GLN A 139 26.86 18.94 9.71
C GLN A 139 27.61 19.26 8.42
N CYS A 140 28.26 20.42 8.37
CA CYS A 140 29.22 20.73 7.31
C CYS A 140 30.55 20.02 7.60
N LEU A 141 31.11 19.41 6.56
CA LEU A 141 32.35 18.66 6.61
C LEU A 141 33.51 19.51 6.10
N ASP A 142 34.66 19.39 6.74
CA ASP A 142 35.91 19.94 6.21
C ASP A 142 36.47 19.08 5.04
N ALA A 143 37.49 19.58 4.36
CA ALA A 143 38.08 18.93 3.19
C ALA A 143 38.62 17.52 3.49
N ASP A 144 39.19 17.31 4.67
CA ASP A 144 39.74 16.01 5.09
C ASP A 144 38.62 15.02 5.38
N GLN A 145 37.53 15.47 6.01
CA GLN A 145 36.33 14.68 6.27
C GLN A 145 35.63 14.29 4.96
N VAL A 146 35.47 15.22 4.02
CA VAL A 146 34.90 14.94 2.68
C VAL A 146 35.73 13.87 1.97
N LYS A 147 37.07 13.95 2.02
CA LYS A 147 37.95 12.95 1.40
C LYS A 147 37.75 11.57 2.00
N LYS A 148 37.67 11.46 3.32
CA LYS A 148 37.40 10.18 4.02
C LYS A 148 36.06 9.59 3.62
N GLU A 149 35.00 10.39 3.62
CA GLU A 149 33.65 9.97 3.21
C GLU A 149 33.61 9.51 1.75
N ARG A 150 34.30 10.20 0.83
CA ARG A 150 34.41 9.78 -0.57
C ARG A 150 35.10 8.42 -0.73
N THR A 151 36.19 8.19 0.00
CA THR A 151 36.89 6.90 -0.01
C THR A 151 36.00 5.78 0.54
N ALA A 152 35.31 6.03 1.66
CA ALA A 152 34.39 5.05 2.25
C ALA A 152 33.21 4.73 1.31
N LYS A 153 32.60 5.77 0.71
CA LYS A 153 31.53 5.61 -0.29
C LYS A 153 32.02 4.78 -1.47
N ALA A 154 33.18 5.10 -2.04
CA ALA A 154 33.73 4.35 -3.17
C ALA A 154 33.95 2.86 -2.83
N ALA A 155 34.49 2.56 -1.64
CA ALA A 155 34.68 1.17 -1.20
C ALA A 155 33.36 0.40 -1.09
N ILE A 156 32.32 1.02 -0.50
CA ILE A 156 30.98 0.40 -0.40
C ILE A 156 30.38 0.16 -1.79
N PHE A 157 30.44 1.15 -2.69
CA PHE A 157 29.90 0.99 -4.04
C PHE A 157 30.61 -0.10 -4.84
N THR A 158 31.92 -0.28 -4.64
CA THR A 158 32.66 -1.40 -5.24
C THR A 158 32.16 -2.74 -4.72
N LEU A 159 32.02 -2.91 -3.39
CA LEU A 159 31.49 -4.15 -2.79
C LEU A 159 30.07 -4.45 -3.26
N VAL A 160 29.21 -3.44 -3.32
CA VAL A 160 27.83 -3.58 -3.78
C VAL A 160 27.81 -4.01 -5.25
N LYS A 161 28.62 -3.39 -6.11
CA LYS A 161 28.76 -3.81 -7.52
C LYS A 161 29.20 -5.27 -7.62
N GLU A 162 30.20 -5.68 -6.85
CA GLU A 162 30.67 -7.08 -6.82
C GLU A 162 29.54 -8.04 -6.43
N ILE A 163 28.74 -7.71 -5.42
CA ILE A 163 27.57 -8.51 -5.02
C ILE A 163 26.54 -8.60 -6.15
N PHE A 164 26.23 -7.49 -6.83
CA PHE A 164 25.28 -7.49 -7.95
C PHE A 164 25.79 -8.32 -9.13
N TYR A 165 27.07 -8.22 -9.48
CA TYR A 165 27.70 -9.06 -10.51
C TYR A 165 27.68 -10.54 -10.14
N LEU A 166 27.97 -10.90 -8.89
CA LEU A 166 27.95 -12.29 -8.41
C LEU A 166 26.54 -12.89 -8.37
N ASN A 167 25.52 -12.07 -8.13
CA ASN A 167 24.12 -12.51 -8.10
C ASN A 167 23.40 -12.39 -9.45
N GLY A 168 24.08 -11.98 -10.52
CA GLY A 168 23.48 -11.83 -11.86
C GLY A 168 22.41 -10.74 -11.97
N CYS A 169 22.31 -9.84 -10.98
CA CYS A 169 21.35 -8.74 -10.97
C CYS A 169 21.99 -7.50 -11.59
N LYS A 170 21.35 -6.91 -12.62
CA LYS A 170 21.84 -5.65 -13.21
C LYS A 170 21.78 -4.52 -12.18
N PRO A 171 22.84 -3.71 -12.02
CA PRO A 171 22.76 -2.49 -11.23
C PRO A 171 21.81 -1.48 -11.88
N PHE A 172 21.20 -0.63 -11.05
CA PHE A 172 20.35 0.51 -11.44
C PHE A 172 21.07 1.49 -12.36
#